data_AF-A0A6A5AGN9-F1
#
_entry.id   AF-A0A6A5AGN9-F1
#
_cell.length_a   1.000
_cell.length_b   1.000
_cell.length_c   1.000
_cell.angle_alpha   90.00
_cell.angle_beta   90.00
_cell.angle_gamma   90.00
#
_symmetry.space_group_name_H-M   'P 1'
#
loop_
_entity.id
_entity.type
_entity.pdbx_description
1 polymer ?
#
loop_
_entity_poly.entity_id
_entity_poly.type
_entity_poly.pdbx_seq_one_letter_code
_entity_poly.pdbx_strand_id
1 'polypeptide(L)'
;VFTCSIESDSQSRQKELDDALGHLQREDPSFVVTQDQETGQTLMSGMGELHLEILQDRLRTEFKLDPSIGHMRVAYRETVGSAIAVVFF
;
A
#
# COMPACT_ATOMS: atom_id res chain seq x y z
N VAL A 1 1.91 10.79 -6.39
CA VAL A 1 1.45 10.08 -5.19
C VAL A 1 0.97 8.71 -5.61
N PHE A 2 1.55 7.67 -5.03
CA PHE A 2 1.32 6.28 -5.42
C PHE A 2 0.36 5.67 -4.40
N THR A 3 -0.73 5.06 -4.85
CA THR A 3 -1.72 4.43 -3.96
C THR A 3 -1.95 3.00 -4.38
N CYS A 4 -1.90 2.09 -3.41
CA CYS A 4 -2.21 0.67 -3.57
C CYS A 4 -3.29 0.26 -2.58
N SER A 5 -4.09 -0.73 -2.95
CA SER A 5 -4.93 -1.44 -1.98
C SER A 5 -4.11 -2.53 -1.31
N ILE A 6 -4.26 -2.64 0.00
CA ILE A 6 -3.72 -3.73 0.81
C ILE A 6 -4.87 -4.47 1.47
N GLU A 7 -4.80 -5.79 1.43
CA GLU A 7 -5.74 -6.68 2.09
C GLU A 7 -4.97 -7.65 2.98
N SER A 8 -5.54 -7.94 4.16
CA SER A 8 -4.99 -8.97 5.03
C SER A 8 -5.34 -10.36 4.52
N ASP A 9 -4.43 -11.32 4.67
CA ASP A 9 -4.67 -12.72 4.33
C ASP A 9 -5.82 -13.35 5.16
N SER A 10 -6.11 -12.79 6.34
CA SER A 10 -7.14 -13.32 7.23
C SER A 10 -7.75 -12.24 8.10
N GLN A 11 -9.07 -12.31 8.35
CA GLN A 11 -9.78 -11.39 9.26
C GLN A 11 -9.14 -11.31 10.65
N SER A 12 -8.59 -12.40 11.16
CA SER A 12 -7.90 -12.42 12.46
C SER A 12 -6.62 -11.58 12.45
N ARG A 13 -5.97 -11.45 11.29
CA ARG A 13 -4.72 -10.70 11.08
C ARG A 13 -4.96 -9.26 10.64
N GLN A 14 -6.19 -8.89 10.28
CA GLN A 14 -6.56 -7.52 9.92
C GLN A 14 -6.21 -6.53 11.02
N LYS A 15 -6.40 -6.90 12.29
CA LYS A 15 -6.12 -6.04 13.44
C LYS A 15 -4.62 -5.88 13.69
N GLU A 16 -3.83 -6.93 13.44
CA GLU A 16 -2.37 -6.87 13.51
C GLU A 16 -1.79 -6.03 12.36
N LEU A 17 -2.40 -6.13 11.17
CA LEU A 17 -2.05 -5.30 10.02
C LEU A 17 -2.30 -3.81 10.32
N ASP A 18 -3.45 -3.46 10.88
CA ASP A 18 -3.80 -2.08 11.22
C ASP A 18 -2.83 -1.48 12.25
N ASP A 19 -2.46 -2.26 13.29
CA ASP A 19 -1.48 -1.84 14.29
C ASP A 19 -0.08 -1.65 13.69
N ALA A 20 0.35 -2.59 12.83
CA ALA A 20 1.63 -2.50 12.12
C ALA A 20 1.68 -1.29 11.18
N LEU A 21 0.62 -1.05 10.42
CA LEU A 21 0.48 0.10 9.53
C LEU A 21 0.50 1.42 10.31
N GLY A 22 -0.16 1.48 11.47
CA GLY A 22 -0.10 2.63 12.38
C GLY A 22 1.27 2.86 13.02
N HIS A 23 2.07 1.80 13.18
CA HIS A 23 3.48 1.92 13.60
C HIS A 23 4.33 2.53 12.48
N LEU A 24 4.20 2.00 11.26
CA LEU A 24 4.93 2.45 10.09
C LEU A 24 4.60 3.91 9.70
N GLN A 25 3.32 4.31 9.83
CA GLN A 25 2.90 5.70 9.62
C GLN A 25 3.51 6.68 10.63
N ARG A 26 3.82 6.22 11.85
CA ARG A 26 4.51 7.06 12.85
C ARG A 26 6.01 7.19 12.56
N GLU A 27 6.60 6.18 11.93
CA GLU A 27 8.00 6.21 11.52
C GLU A 27 8.21 7.07 10.27
N ASP A 28 7.32 6.98 9.28
CA ASP A 28 7.37 7.79 8.06
C ASP A 28 6.07 8.60 7.85
N PRO A 29 6.12 9.94 8.02
CA PRO A 29 4.94 10.79 7.84
C PRO A 29 4.52 10.97 6.37
N SER A 30 5.31 10.47 5.42
CA SER A 30 4.97 10.46 3.99
C SER A 30 4.06 9.29 3.61
N PHE A 31 3.91 8.32 4.52
CA PHE A 31 3.01 7.18 4.38
C PHE A 31 1.63 7.49 4.96
N VAL A 32 0.61 7.43 4.11
CA VAL A 32 -0.77 7.70 4.49
C VAL A 32 -1.59 6.44 4.28
N VAL A 33 -2.20 5.96 5.35
CA VAL A 33 -3.16 4.85 5.31
C VAL A 33 -4.56 5.42 5.41
N THR A 34 -5.42 5.03 4.48
CA THR A 34 -6.84 5.40 4.45
C THR A 34 -7.67 4.13 4.35
N GLN A 35 -8.68 3.97 5.18
CA GLN A 35 -9.65 2.89 5.00
C GLN A 35 -10.78 3.38 4.10
N ASP A 36 -11.03 2.67 3.02
CA ASP A 36 -12.12 2.94 2.10
C ASP A 36 -13.40 2.29 2.62
N GLN A 37 -14.40 3.09 2.98
CA GLN A 37 -15.67 2.60 3.54
C GLN A 37 -16.59 1.96 2.48
N GLU A 38 -16.32 2.20 1.18
CA GLU A 38 -17.17 1.74 0.08
C GLU A 38 -16.79 0.31 -0.34
N THR A 39 -15.48 0.02 -0.38
CA THR A 39 -14.92 -1.30 -0.72
C THR A 39 -14.53 -2.11 0.52
N GLY A 40 -14.44 -1.48 1.70
CA GLY A 40 -13.92 -2.12 2.92
C GLY A 40 -12.42 -2.39 2.87
N GLN A 41 -11.72 -1.87 1.87
CA GLN A 41 -10.29 -2.11 1.66
C GLN A 41 -9.45 -1.05 2.36
N THR A 42 -8.24 -1.46 2.75
CA THR A 42 -7.25 -0.51 3.26
C THR A 42 -6.44 0.01 2.07
N LEU A 43 -6.40 1.32 1.89
CA LEU A 43 -5.61 2.00 0.88
C LEU A 43 -4.35 2.57 1.53
N MET A 44 -3.21 2.29 0.91
CA MET A 44 -1.91 2.78 1.31
C MET A 44 -1.39 3.74 0.26
N SER A 45 -1.05 4.96 0.67
CA SER A 45 -0.50 5.99 -0.18
C SER A 45 0.92 6.33 0.26
N GLY A 46 1.85 6.35 -0.68
CA GLY A 46 3.26 6.67 -0.43
C GLY A 46 3.84 7.59 -1.52
N MET A 47 5.04 8.12 -1.23
CA MET A 47 5.78 8.96 -2.17
C MET A 47 6.38 8.20 -3.37
N GLY A 48 6.62 6.89 -3.26
CA GLY A 48 7.23 6.07 -4.31
C GLY A 48 7.04 4.56 -4.13
N GLU A 49 7.29 3.79 -5.19
CA GLU A 49 7.20 2.31 -5.19
C GLU A 49 8.16 1.65 -4.20
N LEU A 50 9.39 2.16 -4.11
CA LEU A 50 10.43 1.64 -3.21
C LEU A 50 10.00 1.69 -1.74
N HIS A 51 9.27 2.75 -1.36
CA HIS A 51 8.80 2.91 0.01
C HIS A 51 7.78 1.81 0.36
N LEU A 52 6.89 1.48 -0.57
CA LEU A 52 5.90 0.41 -0.39
C LEU A 52 6.56 -0.99 -0.33
N GLU A 53 7.60 -1.22 -1.13
CA GLU A 53 8.35 -2.48 -1.13
C GLU A 53 9.08 -2.71 0.21
N ILE A 54 9.71 -1.66 0.76
CA ILE A 54 10.35 -1.71 2.08
C ILE A 54 9.32 -1.97 3.18
N LEU A 55 8.16 -1.30 3.13
CA LEU A 55 7.09 -1.51 4.10
C LEU A 55 6.56 -2.96 4.06
N GLN A 56 6.42 -3.54 2.87
CA GLN A 56 6.04 -4.93 2.70
C GLN A 56 7.08 -5.88 3.32
N ASP A 57 8.36 -5.64 3.06
CA ASP A 57 9.43 -6.45 3.64
C ASP A 57 9.45 -6.37 5.18
N ARG A 58 9.22 -5.18 5.74
CA ARG A 58 9.10 -5.00 7.21
C ARG A 58 7.87 -5.69 7.78
N LEU A 59 6.71 -5.60 7.12
CA LEU A 59 5.50 -6.33 7.52
C LEU A 59 5.72 -7.85 7.53
N ARG A 60 6.47 -8.35 6.55
CA ARG A 60 6.82 -9.77 6.44
C ARG A 60 7.84 -10.22 7.46
N THR A 61 8.85 -9.40 7.74
CA THR A 61 9.98 -9.73 8.62
C THR A 61 9.64 -9.50 10.10
N GLU A 62 9.07 -8.34 10.45
CA GLU A 62 8.76 -7.98 11.83
C GLU A 62 7.44 -8.57 12.29
N PHE A 63 6.39 -8.44 11.48
CA PHE A 63 5.04 -8.83 11.87
C PHE A 63 4.65 -10.23 11.37
N LYS A 64 5.47 -10.87 10.52
CA LYS A 64 5.16 -12.14 9.85
C LYS A 64 3.78 -12.13 9.18
N LEU A 65 3.39 -10.94 8.72
CA LEU A 65 2.18 -10.71 7.96
C LEU A 65 2.58 -10.76 6.48
N ASP A 66 1.83 -11.54 5.71
CA ASP A 66 1.97 -11.59 4.25
C ASP A 66 0.73 -10.92 3.65
N PRO A 67 0.63 -9.57 3.70
CA PRO A 67 -0.52 -8.89 3.15
C PRO A 67 -0.50 -8.95 1.62
N SER A 68 -1.67 -9.19 1.03
CA SER A 68 -1.83 -9.14 -0.42
C SER A 68 -2.00 -7.70 -0.86
N ILE A 69 -1.06 -7.21 -1.65
CA ILE A 69 -1.14 -5.88 -2.26
C ILE A 69 -1.83 -6.04 -3.61
N GLY A 70 -3.01 -5.43 -3.75
CA GLY A 70 -3.72 -5.39 -5.02
C GLY A 70 -2.95 -4.55 -6.04
N HIS A 71 -3.03 -4.93 -7.32
CA HIS A 71 -2.36 -4.20 -8.41
C HIS A 71 -2.60 -2.69 -8.28
N MET A 72 -1.50 -1.96 -8.18
CA MET A 72 -1.46 -0.51 -8.14
C MET A 72 -2.23 0.06 -9.35
N ARG A 73 -3.48 0.51 -9.15
CA ARG A 73 -4.13 1.38 -10.15
C ARG A 73 -3.56 2.76 -9.96
N VAL A 74 -2.47 3.05 -10.66
CA VAL A 74 -1.95 4.41 -10.80
C VAL A 74 -3.05 5.23 -11.47
N ALA A 75 -3.78 6.03 -10.69
CA ALA A 75 -4.58 7.12 -11.24
C ALA A 75 -3.58 8.19 -11.72
N TYR A 76 -3.07 8.00 -12.94
CA TYR A 76 -2.25 8.98 -13.62
C TYR A 76 -3.12 10.24 -13.80
N ARG A 77 -2.97 11.24 -12.94
CA ARG A 77 -3.38 12.59 -13.28
C ARG A 77 -2.32 13.11 -14.23
N GLU A 78 -2.57 12.92 -15.52
CA GLU A 78 -1.78 13.49 -16.61
C GLU A 78 -1.59 14.99 -16.36
N THR A 79 -0.34 15.40 -16.18
CA THR A 79 0.14 16.62 -16.83
C THR A 79 1.05 16.15 -17.97
N VAL A 80 0.92 16.77 -19.13
CA VAL A 80 1.66 16.41 -20.36
C VAL A 80 3.17 16.29 -20.10
N GLY A 81 3.68 15.06 -20.16
CA GLY A 81 5.06 14.76 -19.83
C GLY A 81 5.41 13.29 -20.03
N SER A 82 5.35 12.86 -21.30
CA SER A 82 6.02 11.72 -21.94
C SER A 82 6.46 10.51 -21.09
N ALA A 83 6.00 9.35 -21.58
CA ALA A 83 6.46 7.98 -21.34
C ALA A 83 6.00 7.33 -20.02
N ILE A 84 5.21 6.26 -20.14
CA ILE A 84 5.66 4.89 -19.87
C ILE A 84 4.69 3.93 -20.57
N ALA A 85 5.27 3.00 -21.34
CA ALA A 85 4.57 1.86 -21.91
C ALA A 85 4.41 0.79 -20.83
N VAL A 86 3.19 0.29 -20.65
CA VAL A 86 2.97 -1.00 -20.01
C VAL A 86 2.31 -1.92 -21.03
N VAL A 87 3.13 -2.83 -21.55
CA VAL A 87 2.71 -3.91 -22.45
C VAL A 87 1.97 -4.95 -21.61
N PHE A 88 0.72 -5.22 -22.00
CA PHE A 88 -0.05 -6.36 -21.54
C PHE A 88 0.04 -7.43 -22.64
N PHE A 89 0.64 -8.59 -22.34
CA PHE A 89 0.37 -9.85 -23.02
C PHE A 89 0.43 -10.99 -22.00
#